data_AF-A0A383ET58-F1
#
_entry.id   AF-A0A383ET58-F1
#
_cell.length_a   1.000
_cell.length_b   1.000
_cell.length_c   1.000
_cell.angle_alpha   90.00
_cell.angle_beta   90.00
_cell.angle_gamma   90.00
#
_symmetry.space_group_name_H-M   'P 1'
#
loop_
_entity.id
_entity.type
_entity.pdbx_description
1 polymer ?
#
loop_
_entity_poly.entity_id
_entity_poly.type
_entity_poly.pdbx_seq_one_letter_code
_entity_poly.pdbx_strand_id
1 'polypeptide(L)'
;KLKYNLQFNDIWAIIGAQRVTSTEQKTPPYWVYNFSSKQLYFSALHIASWSVQDYYQAFVKYQPKYLIGYTNSIFELAKFMFANNLTFKMKAIITNAEPVYDYQINAMKKVFDCPVVETYGQAELVCFANRFPDGVMNESPEMGFSEIITDEDRNEQQFGKLIATGLLNKAMPLIRYDTDDLISTEFEKKMNNNCSLPPFGKILGRNDDILITQDGRKVVQIDGLFSSD
;
A
#
# COMPACT_ATOMS: atom_id res chain seq x y z
N LYS A 1 -16.86 10.30 3.22
CA LYS A 1 -17.88 9.29 2.86
C LYS A 1 -17.30 7.90 3.11
N LEU A 2 -18.02 7.01 3.76
CA LEU A 2 -17.60 5.61 3.88
C LEU A 2 -17.58 4.98 2.47
N LYS A 3 -16.45 4.39 2.07
CA LYS A 3 -16.34 3.61 0.83
C LYS A 3 -16.51 2.13 1.15
N TYR A 4 -17.04 1.38 0.18
CA TYR A 4 -17.15 -0.10 0.24
C TYR A 4 -18.01 -0.64 1.41
N ASN A 5 -18.95 0.15 1.94
CA ASN A 5 -19.75 -0.21 3.12
C ASN A 5 -18.92 -0.65 4.34
N LEU A 6 -17.70 -0.12 4.47
CA LEU A 6 -16.87 -0.31 5.66
C LEU A 6 -17.42 0.50 6.82
N GLN A 7 -17.37 -0.08 8.02
CA GLN A 7 -17.75 0.59 9.27
C GLN A 7 -16.55 0.64 10.22
N PHE A 8 -16.43 1.69 11.02
CA PHE A 8 -15.34 1.81 12.01
C PHE A 8 -15.30 0.68 13.03
N ASN A 9 -16.44 0.02 13.27
CA ASN A 9 -16.58 -1.08 14.22
C ASN A 9 -16.51 -2.48 13.57
N ASP A 10 -16.24 -2.56 12.27
CA ASP A 10 -16.00 -3.82 11.57
C ASP A 10 -14.72 -4.47 12.13
N ILE A 11 -14.72 -5.80 12.25
CA ILE A 11 -13.49 -6.54 12.52
C ILE A 11 -12.59 -6.39 11.30
N TRP A 12 -11.30 -6.14 11.52
CA TRP A 12 -10.33 -5.94 10.45
C TRP A 12 -9.07 -6.71 10.70
N ALA A 13 -8.34 -6.99 9.64
CA ALA A 13 -7.05 -7.65 9.71
C ALA A 13 -5.93 -6.69 9.25
N ILE A 14 -4.75 -6.85 9.82
CA ILE A 14 -3.53 -6.25 9.32
C ILE A 14 -2.45 -7.31 9.17
N ILE A 15 -1.67 -7.27 8.10
CA ILE A 15 -0.42 -8.02 7.97
C ILE A 15 0.72 -7.04 8.13
N GLY A 16 1.58 -7.27 9.12
CA GLY A 16 2.73 -6.40 9.38
C GLY A 16 3.96 -7.15 9.87
N ALA A 17 5.07 -6.44 9.94
CA ALA A 17 6.38 -7.00 10.29
C ALA A 17 6.64 -7.12 11.79
N GLN A 18 5.69 -6.71 12.65
CA GLN A 18 5.86 -6.86 14.09
C GLN A 18 5.92 -8.35 14.44
N ARG A 19 6.92 -8.71 15.25
CA ARG A 19 7.13 -10.08 15.67
C ARG A 19 6.01 -10.52 16.60
N VAL A 20 5.13 -11.41 16.11
CA VAL A 20 4.06 -12.05 16.91
C VAL A 20 4.60 -13.23 17.71
N THR A 21 5.46 -14.05 17.09
CA THR A 21 6.16 -15.18 17.71
C THR A 21 7.56 -15.31 17.09
N SER A 22 8.38 -16.22 17.60
CA SER A 22 9.69 -16.54 17.02
C SER A 22 9.56 -16.95 15.56
N THR A 23 10.40 -16.41 14.68
CA THR A 23 10.42 -16.72 13.24
C THR A 23 10.77 -18.18 12.93
N GLU A 24 11.31 -18.91 13.91
CA GLU A 24 11.58 -20.35 13.81
C GLU A 24 10.35 -21.20 14.13
N GLN A 25 9.32 -20.63 14.74
CA GLN A 25 8.11 -21.35 15.13
C GLN A 25 7.27 -21.68 13.89
N LYS A 26 7.03 -22.98 13.68
CA LYS A 26 6.17 -23.50 12.59
C LYS A 26 4.82 -24.05 13.08
N THR A 27 4.37 -23.59 14.25
CA THR A 27 3.04 -23.90 14.79
C THR A 27 2.28 -22.61 15.11
N PRO A 28 0.96 -22.55 14.85
CA PRO A 28 0.15 -21.37 15.14
C PRO A 28 0.04 -21.13 16.66
N PRO A 29 -0.35 -19.91 17.09
CA PRO A 29 -0.80 -18.78 16.26
C PRO A 29 0.34 -17.91 15.72
N TYR A 30 0.22 -17.50 14.46
CA TYR A 30 1.04 -16.42 13.86
C TYR A 30 0.31 -15.07 13.86
N TRP A 31 -0.68 -14.94 14.75
CA TRP A 31 -1.51 -13.76 14.88
C TRP A 31 -1.83 -13.44 16.34
N VAL A 32 -2.19 -12.18 16.58
CA VAL A 32 -2.77 -11.71 17.85
C VAL A 32 -4.09 -11.02 17.54
N TYR A 33 -5.09 -11.22 18.39
CA TYR A 33 -6.35 -10.48 18.29
C TYR A 33 -6.41 -9.38 19.35
N ASN A 34 -6.51 -8.13 18.91
CA ASN A 34 -6.72 -6.98 19.78
C ASN A 34 -8.23 -6.71 19.88
N PHE A 35 -8.81 -7.05 21.04
CA PHE A 35 -10.24 -6.91 21.31
C PHE A 35 -10.72 -5.46 21.27
N SER A 36 -9.90 -4.52 21.75
CA SER A 36 -10.23 -3.09 21.87
C SER A 36 -10.45 -2.45 20.50
N SER A 37 -9.59 -2.78 19.53
CA SER A 37 -9.65 -2.26 18.17
C SER A 37 -10.33 -3.20 17.18
N LYS A 38 -10.81 -4.37 17.64
CA LYS A 38 -11.32 -5.46 16.79
C LYS A 38 -10.37 -5.81 15.65
N GLN A 39 -9.08 -5.81 15.95
CA GLN A 39 -8.00 -5.98 14.99
C GLN A 39 -7.40 -7.37 15.12
N LEU A 40 -7.32 -8.08 14.00
CA LEU A 40 -6.55 -9.29 13.85
C LEU A 40 -5.18 -8.96 13.24
N TYR A 41 -4.12 -8.99 14.04
CA TYR A 41 -2.77 -8.73 13.58
C TYR A 41 -2.10 -10.02 13.15
N PHE A 42 -1.73 -10.13 11.88
CA PHE A 42 -1.02 -11.24 11.26
C PHE A 42 0.46 -10.92 11.06
N SER A 43 1.32 -11.91 11.32
CA SER A 43 2.75 -11.80 11.08
C SER A 43 3.09 -11.97 9.60
N ALA A 44 3.63 -10.94 8.95
CA ALA A 44 4.21 -11.07 7.60
C ALA A 44 5.33 -12.13 7.53
N LEU A 45 6.09 -12.28 8.62
CA LEU A 45 7.28 -13.15 8.71
C LEU A 45 6.98 -14.66 8.63
N HIS A 46 5.73 -15.07 8.76
CA HIS A 46 5.35 -16.49 8.74
C HIS A 46 4.45 -16.82 7.54
N ILE A 47 4.31 -15.93 6.54
CA ILE A 47 3.55 -16.22 5.32
C ILE A 47 4.36 -17.18 4.45
N ALA A 48 3.86 -18.40 4.31
CA ALA A 48 4.49 -19.46 3.54
C ALA A 48 3.48 -20.54 3.15
N SER A 49 3.87 -21.42 2.24
CA SER A 49 3.05 -22.57 1.85
C SER A 49 2.67 -23.47 3.02
N TRP A 50 3.54 -23.61 4.03
CA TRP A 50 3.32 -24.49 5.19
C TRP A 50 2.39 -23.88 6.25
N SER A 51 2.15 -22.57 6.23
CA SER A 51 1.32 -21.86 7.24
C SER A 51 0.00 -21.34 6.68
N VAL A 52 -0.17 -21.31 5.36
CA VAL A 52 -1.34 -20.69 4.71
C VAL A 52 -2.68 -21.20 5.22
N GLN A 53 -2.77 -22.49 5.53
CA GLN A 53 -3.97 -23.09 6.08
C GLN A 53 -4.32 -22.46 7.44
N ASP A 54 -3.33 -22.17 8.29
CA ASP A 54 -3.55 -21.55 9.60
C ASP A 54 -4.05 -20.10 9.46
N TYR A 55 -3.51 -19.33 8.52
CA TYR A 55 -4.01 -17.99 8.19
C TYR A 55 -5.46 -18.02 7.72
N TYR A 56 -5.79 -18.97 6.84
CA TYR A 56 -7.15 -19.16 6.37
C TYR A 56 -8.10 -19.54 7.52
N GLN A 57 -7.71 -20.45 8.40
CA GLN A 57 -8.52 -20.80 9.57
C GLN A 57 -8.72 -19.60 10.52
N ALA A 58 -7.72 -18.73 10.66
CA ALA A 58 -7.89 -17.48 11.39
C ALA A 58 -8.88 -16.53 10.70
N PHE A 59 -8.85 -16.38 9.36
CA PHE A 59 -9.87 -15.62 8.64
C PHE A 59 -11.28 -16.18 8.87
N VAL A 60 -11.44 -17.51 8.76
CA VAL A 60 -12.73 -18.19 9.01
C VAL A 60 -13.21 -17.96 10.44
N LYS A 61 -12.31 -18.02 11.43
CA LYS A 61 -12.64 -17.81 12.85
C LYS A 61 -13.06 -16.37 13.16
N TYR A 62 -12.30 -15.37 12.71
CA TYR A 62 -12.48 -13.98 13.13
C TYR A 62 -13.33 -13.15 12.17
N GLN A 63 -13.54 -13.62 10.94
CA GLN A 63 -14.39 -12.97 9.94
C GLN A 63 -14.05 -11.49 9.66
N PRO A 64 -12.76 -11.12 9.44
CA PRO A 64 -12.40 -9.73 9.16
C PRO A 64 -13.06 -9.24 7.87
N LYS A 65 -13.50 -7.98 7.85
CA LYS A 65 -14.20 -7.37 6.73
C LYS A 65 -13.27 -6.69 5.74
N TYR A 66 -12.06 -6.33 6.16
CA TYR A 66 -11.03 -5.78 5.31
C TYR A 66 -9.64 -6.11 5.84
N LEU A 67 -8.65 -6.03 4.96
CA LEU A 67 -7.27 -6.33 5.23
C LEU A 67 -6.39 -5.14 4.86
N ILE A 68 -5.48 -4.76 5.76
CA ILE A 68 -4.44 -3.75 5.54
C ILE A 68 -3.07 -4.43 5.59
N GLY A 69 -2.10 -3.97 4.82
CA GLY A 69 -0.72 -4.45 4.97
C GLY A 69 0.16 -4.23 3.75
N TYR A 70 1.39 -4.70 3.85
CA TYR A 70 2.36 -4.58 2.77
C TYR A 70 1.87 -5.29 1.52
N THR A 71 2.01 -4.62 0.37
CA THR A 71 1.55 -5.12 -0.93
C THR A 71 2.05 -6.55 -1.18
N ASN A 72 3.36 -6.78 -1.09
CA ASN A 72 3.92 -8.10 -1.34
C ASN A 72 3.48 -9.16 -0.32
N SER A 73 3.30 -8.80 0.95
CA SER A 73 2.84 -9.76 1.97
C SER A 73 1.42 -10.25 1.71
N ILE A 74 0.51 -9.35 1.32
CA ILE A 74 -0.87 -9.73 0.96
C ILE A 74 -0.86 -10.56 -0.34
N PHE A 75 -0.03 -10.18 -1.31
CA PHE A 75 0.12 -10.90 -2.57
C PHE A 75 0.64 -12.33 -2.37
N GLU A 76 1.68 -12.55 -1.57
CA GLU A 76 2.21 -13.87 -1.27
C GLU A 76 1.19 -14.75 -0.53
N LEU A 77 0.47 -14.18 0.44
CA LEU A 77 -0.62 -14.90 1.10
C LEU A 77 -1.70 -15.31 0.08
N ALA A 78 -2.10 -14.41 -0.82
CA ALA A 78 -3.04 -14.70 -1.90
C ALA A 78 -2.52 -15.83 -2.81
N LYS A 79 -1.24 -15.81 -3.21
CA LYS A 79 -0.63 -16.86 -4.02
C LYS A 79 -0.74 -18.23 -3.35
N PHE A 80 -0.36 -18.34 -2.08
CA PHE A 80 -0.47 -19.61 -1.36
C PHE A 80 -1.92 -20.04 -1.15
N MET A 81 -2.84 -19.11 -0.88
CA MET A 81 -4.26 -19.43 -0.73
C MET A 81 -4.84 -19.96 -2.05
N PHE A 82 -4.55 -19.30 -3.17
CA PHE A 82 -4.97 -19.74 -4.50
C PHE A 82 -4.45 -21.14 -4.83
N ALA A 83 -3.16 -21.40 -4.56
CA ALA A 83 -2.55 -22.72 -4.79
C ALA A 83 -3.19 -23.85 -3.95
N ASN A 84 -3.82 -23.52 -2.82
CA ASN A 84 -4.50 -24.46 -1.94
C ASN A 84 -6.04 -24.45 -2.11
N ASN A 85 -6.57 -23.80 -3.16
CA ASN A 85 -8.00 -23.64 -3.41
C ASN A 85 -8.76 -22.96 -2.25
N LEU A 86 -8.08 -22.05 -1.53
CA LEU A 86 -8.64 -21.28 -0.44
C LEU A 86 -9.06 -19.90 -0.95
N THR A 87 -10.29 -19.50 -0.65
CA THR A 87 -10.81 -18.16 -0.96
C THR A 87 -11.52 -17.59 0.27
N PHE A 88 -11.46 -16.28 0.46
CA PHE A 88 -12.10 -15.62 1.59
C PHE A 88 -12.58 -14.23 1.21
N LYS A 89 -13.90 -14.05 1.11
CA LYS A 89 -14.49 -12.78 0.67
C LYS A 89 -14.32 -11.66 1.70
N MET A 90 -13.79 -10.53 1.27
CA MET A 90 -13.69 -9.29 2.05
C MET A 90 -14.44 -8.13 1.37
N LYS A 91 -14.54 -6.98 2.04
CA LYS A 91 -15.09 -5.75 1.48
C LYS A 91 -14.03 -4.91 0.77
N ALA A 92 -12.77 -4.95 1.24
CA ALA A 92 -11.65 -4.25 0.63
C ALA A 92 -10.29 -4.79 1.11
N ILE A 93 -9.27 -4.60 0.28
CA ILE A 93 -7.86 -4.68 0.65
C ILE A 93 -7.25 -3.29 0.53
N ILE A 94 -6.43 -2.90 1.49
CA ILE A 94 -5.72 -1.62 1.52
C ILE A 94 -4.22 -1.92 1.61
N THR A 95 -3.49 -1.67 0.53
CA THR A 95 -2.05 -1.94 0.45
C THR A 95 -1.24 -0.71 0.85
N ASN A 96 -0.05 -0.93 1.40
CA ASN A 96 0.86 0.15 1.78
C ASN A 96 2.34 -0.23 1.57
N ALA A 97 3.22 0.76 1.78
CA ALA A 97 4.68 0.72 1.73
C ALA A 97 5.33 0.40 0.38
N GLU A 98 4.64 -0.27 -0.52
CA GLU A 98 5.15 -0.70 -1.83
C GLU A 98 4.13 -0.37 -2.93
N PRO A 99 4.57 0.02 -4.14
CA PRO A 99 3.69 0.14 -5.30
C PRO A 99 2.92 -1.16 -5.56
N VAL A 100 1.67 -1.06 -5.98
CA VAL A 100 0.87 -2.23 -6.36
C VAL A 100 0.73 -2.37 -7.87
N TYR A 101 1.10 -3.54 -8.38
CA TYR A 101 1.03 -3.86 -9.80
C TYR A 101 -0.25 -4.62 -10.17
N ASP A 102 -0.69 -4.51 -11.43
CA ASP A 102 -1.94 -5.12 -11.89
C ASP A 102 -1.98 -6.64 -11.69
N TYR A 103 -0.85 -7.34 -11.83
CA TYR A 103 -0.78 -8.78 -11.58
C TYR A 103 -1.06 -9.12 -10.12
N GLN A 104 -0.59 -8.30 -9.17
CA GLN A 104 -0.85 -8.47 -7.74
C GLN A 104 -2.31 -8.17 -7.43
N ILE A 105 -2.87 -7.09 -8.00
CA ILE A 105 -4.30 -6.77 -7.88
C ILE A 105 -5.16 -7.95 -8.36
N ASN A 106 -4.83 -8.52 -9.52
CA ASN A 106 -5.57 -9.64 -10.09
C ASN A 106 -5.47 -10.90 -9.23
N ALA A 107 -4.30 -11.21 -8.68
CA ALA A 107 -4.13 -12.34 -7.75
C ALA A 107 -4.93 -12.15 -6.45
N MET A 108 -4.84 -10.96 -5.84
CA MET A 108 -5.60 -10.63 -4.63
C MET A 108 -7.12 -10.69 -4.87
N LYS A 109 -7.60 -10.17 -6.01
CA LYS A 109 -9.03 -10.22 -6.37
C LYS A 109 -9.56 -11.65 -6.53
N LYS A 110 -8.76 -12.57 -7.10
CA LYS A 110 -9.16 -13.98 -7.27
C LYS A 110 -9.41 -14.69 -5.94
N VAL A 111 -8.67 -14.32 -4.89
CA VAL A 111 -8.75 -14.97 -3.57
C VAL A 111 -9.76 -14.27 -2.66
N PHE A 112 -9.77 -12.93 -2.66
CA PHE A 112 -10.48 -12.14 -1.67
C PHE A 112 -11.79 -11.51 -2.18
N ASP A 113 -12.08 -11.61 -3.48
CA ASP A 113 -13.32 -11.10 -4.11
C ASP A 113 -13.68 -9.67 -3.68
N CYS A 114 -12.70 -8.76 -3.72
CA CYS A 114 -12.87 -7.39 -3.24
C CYS A 114 -11.97 -6.37 -3.97
N PRO A 115 -12.32 -5.07 -3.93
CA PRO A 115 -11.46 -4.02 -4.44
C PRO A 115 -10.14 -3.91 -3.67
N VAL A 116 -9.07 -3.61 -4.39
CA VAL A 116 -7.75 -3.27 -3.83
C VAL A 116 -7.58 -1.75 -3.93
N VAL A 117 -7.18 -1.13 -2.82
CA VAL A 117 -6.88 0.29 -2.70
C VAL A 117 -5.41 0.44 -2.37
N GLU A 118 -4.67 1.16 -3.20
CA GLU A 118 -3.28 1.50 -2.92
C GLU A 118 -3.23 2.72 -2.03
N THR A 119 -2.30 2.75 -1.08
CA THR A 119 -2.05 3.92 -0.24
C THR A 119 -0.58 4.31 -0.31
N TYR A 120 -0.35 5.62 -0.44
CA TYR A 120 0.96 6.24 -0.27
C TYR A 120 0.93 7.08 1.00
N GLY A 121 1.96 6.94 1.82
CA GLY A 121 2.12 7.67 3.07
C GLY A 121 3.46 7.36 3.71
N GLN A 122 3.79 8.15 4.73
CA GLN A 122 5.11 8.14 5.36
C GLN A 122 4.96 8.23 6.88
N ALA A 123 5.96 7.79 7.63
CA ALA A 123 5.93 7.81 9.09
C ALA A 123 5.89 9.25 9.65
N GLU A 124 6.40 10.19 8.87
CA GLU A 124 6.49 11.63 9.14
C GLU A 124 5.11 12.32 9.09
N LEU A 125 4.10 11.69 8.47
CA LEU A 125 2.73 12.21 8.32
C LEU A 125 2.66 13.56 7.57
N VAL A 126 3.48 13.72 6.53
CA VAL A 126 3.54 14.97 5.73
C VAL A 126 2.66 14.95 4.49
N CYS A 127 2.35 13.77 3.94
CA CYS A 127 1.53 13.59 2.74
C CYS A 127 0.80 12.24 2.81
N PHE A 128 -0.38 12.16 2.21
CA PHE A 128 -1.12 10.90 2.08
C PHE A 128 -1.92 10.89 0.77
N ALA A 129 -1.87 9.79 0.03
CA ALA A 129 -2.62 9.64 -1.21
C ALA A 129 -3.16 8.21 -1.34
N ASN A 130 -4.25 8.06 -2.11
CA ASN A 130 -4.89 6.76 -2.31
C ASN A 130 -5.28 6.56 -3.77
N ARG A 131 -4.96 5.37 -4.32
CA ARG A 131 -5.42 4.93 -5.63
C ARG A 131 -6.61 4.00 -5.45
N PHE A 132 -7.76 4.41 -5.96
CA PHE A 132 -8.96 3.58 -5.93
C PHE A 132 -9.02 2.67 -7.16
N PRO A 133 -9.94 1.68 -7.21
CA PRO A 133 -10.12 0.82 -8.37
C PRO A 133 -10.50 1.54 -9.68
N ASP A 134 -10.76 2.85 -9.63
CA ASP A 134 -10.94 3.70 -10.82
C ASP A 134 -9.60 4.07 -11.49
N GLY A 135 -8.47 3.64 -10.92
CA GLY A 135 -7.13 3.85 -11.43
C GLY A 135 -6.46 5.12 -10.90
N VAL A 136 -7.24 6.09 -10.42
CA VAL A 136 -6.74 7.43 -10.14
C VAL A 136 -6.23 7.53 -8.71
N MET A 137 -4.99 8.00 -8.56
CA MET A 137 -4.40 8.38 -7.28
C MET A 137 -4.87 9.79 -6.89
N ASN A 138 -5.36 9.94 -5.66
CA ASN A 138 -5.87 11.21 -5.13
C ASN A 138 -5.21 11.51 -3.79
N GLU A 139 -4.82 12.77 -3.60
CA GLU A 139 -4.25 13.27 -2.36
C GLU A 139 -5.34 13.50 -1.29
N SER A 140 -4.97 13.31 -0.03
CA SER A 140 -5.73 13.71 1.16
C SER A 140 -5.20 15.06 1.67
N PRO A 141 -5.79 16.21 1.25
CA PRO A 141 -5.30 17.54 1.62
C PRO A 141 -5.40 17.83 3.12
N GLU A 142 -6.14 17.00 3.87
CA GLU A 142 -6.19 17.06 5.33
C GLU A 142 -4.89 16.61 6.02
N MET A 143 -4.04 15.81 5.34
CA MET A 143 -2.78 15.34 5.90
C MET A 143 -1.69 16.42 5.80
N GLY A 144 -1.62 17.07 4.64
CA GLY A 144 -0.54 17.98 4.32
C GLY A 144 -0.72 18.67 2.98
N PHE A 145 0.26 19.49 2.63
CA PHE A 145 0.37 20.17 1.35
C PHE A 145 1.61 19.65 0.62
N SER A 146 1.42 19.15 -0.60
CA SER A 146 2.50 18.67 -1.47
C SER A 146 2.91 19.70 -2.53
N GLU A 147 4.21 19.74 -2.82
CA GLU A 147 4.84 20.49 -3.91
C GLU A 147 5.64 19.48 -4.76
N ILE A 148 5.61 19.62 -6.07
CA ILE A 148 6.47 18.85 -6.97
C ILE A 148 7.54 19.79 -7.52
N ILE A 149 8.80 19.51 -7.19
CA ILE A 149 9.94 20.30 -7.66
C ILE A 149 10.63 19.57 -8.81
N THR A 150 10.56 20.16 -10.00
CA THR A 150 11.32 19.74 -11.18
C THR A 150 12.61 20.57 -11.26
N ASP A 151 13.74 19.90 -11.51
CA ASP A 151 15.01 20.59 -11.80
C ASP A 151 14.95 21.19 -13.21
N GLU A 152 15.65 22.30 -13.48
CA GLU A 152 15.67 22.90 -14.81
C GLU A 152 16.28 21.95 -15.87
N ASP A 153 17.24 21.11 -15.47
CA ASP A 153 17.82 20.02 -16.28
C ASP A 153 16.90 18.78 -16.37
N ARG A 154 15.78 18.76 -15.64
CA ARG A 154 14.77 17.69 -15.63
C ARG A 154 13.49 18.11 -16.37
N ASN A 155 13.47 19.23 -17.07
CA ASN A 155 12.28 19.70 -17.79
C ASN A 155 11.77 18.74 -18.89
N GLU A 156 12.65 17.88 -19.41
CA GLU A 156 12.26 16.79 -20.33
C GLU A 156 11.73 15.54 -19.60
N GLN A 157 11.88 15.49 -18.27
CA GLN A 157 11.49 14.35 -17.44
C GLN A 157 10.09 14.58 -16.87
N GLN A 158 9.21 13.60 -17.07
CA GLN A 158 7.81 13.64 -16.62
C GLN A 158 7.67 13.29 -15.13
N PHE A 159 8.62 13.74 -14.30
CA PHE A 159 8.67 13.52 -12.86
C PHE A 159 9.49 14.58 -12.10
N GLY A 160 9.23 14.73 -10.82
CA GLY A 160 9.94 15.64 -9.92
C GLY A 160 10.08 15.09 -8.50
N LYS A 161 10.76 15.85 -7.64
CA LYS A 161 10.85 15.55 -6.20
C LYS A 161 9.56 15.93 -5.49
N LEU A 162 9.11 15.07 -4.59
CA LEU A 162 8.00 15.39 -3.69
C LEU A 162 8.52 16.14 -2.46
N ILE A 163 8.07 17.38 -2.30
CA ILE A 163 8.29 18.19 -1.10
C ILE A 163 6.95 18.31 -0.38
N ALA A 164 6.91 18.14 0.94
CA ALA A 164 5.64 18.12 1.67
C ALA A 164 5.68 18.92 2.99
N THR A 165 4.55 19.53 3.34
CA THR A 165 4.33 20.20 4.62
C THR A 165 3.20 19.51 5.38
N GLY A 166 3.52 18.92 6.53
CA GLY A 166 2.55 18.19 7.36
C GLY A 166 1.67 19.11 8.22
N LEU A 167 0.37 18.81 8.30
CA LEU A 167 -0.61 19.63 9.03
C LEU A 167 -1.13 18.98 10.32
N LEU A 168 -0.90 17.68 10.52
CA LEU A 168 -1.47 16.91 11.64
C LEU A 168 -0.49 16.69 12.81
N ASN A 169 0.81 16.58 12.53
CA ASN A 169 1.82 16.25 13.54
C ASN A 169 2.30 17.49 14.31
N LYS A 170 1.60 17.85 15.39
CA LYS A 170 1.99 18.98 16.26
C LYS A 170 3.26 18.74 17.07
N ALA A 171 3.66 17.48 17.28
CA ALA A 171 4.85 17.14 18.06
C ALA A 171 6.14 17.34 17.25
N MET A 172 6.07 17.14 15.93
CA MET A 172 7.18 17.33 15.01
C MET A 172 6.66 18.00 13.73
N PRO A 173 6.47 19.33 13.73
CA PRO A 173 6.03 20.05 12.55
C PRO A 173 7.13 20.06 11.49
N LEU A 174 6.80 19.59 10.30
CA LEU A 174 7.71 19.55 9.15
C LEU A 174 7.15 20.46 8.05
N ILE A 175 7.95 21.45 7.63
CA ILE A 175 7.59 22.46 6.65
C ILE A 175 8.56 22.33 5.47
N ARG A 176 8.01 22.13 4.26
CA ARG A 176 8.76 21.89 3.02
C ARG A 176 9.82 20.79 3.18
N TYR A 177 9.43 19.68 3.79
CA TYR A 177 10.28 18.52 3.99
C TYR A 177 10.49 17.79 2.65
N ASP A 178 11.76 17.53 2.31
CA ASP A 178 12.11 16.68 1.16
C ASP A 178 11.85 15.22 1.55
N THR A 179 10.88 14.58 0.89
CA THR A 179 10.53 13.19 1.17
C THR A 179 11.53 12.20 0.58
N ASP A 180 12.41 12.70 -0.30
CA ASP A 180 13.31 11.93 -1.16
C ASP A 180 12.60 10.99 -2.14
N ASP A 181 11.27 11.10 -2.26
CA ASP A 181 10.46 10.35 -3.22
C ASP A 181 10.35 11.10 -4.55
N LEU A 182 10.32 10.32 -5.64
CA LEU A 182 10.05 10.81 -6.98
C LEU A 182 8.59 10.56 -7.34
N ILE A 183 7.95 11.60 -7.87
CA ILE A 183 6.54 11.58 -8.27
C ILE A 183 6.38 12.06 -9.71
N SER A 184 5.51 11.39 -10.45
CA SER A 184 5.19 11.81 -11.82
C SER A 184 4.49 13.17 -11.84
N THR A 185 4.85 14.00 -12.82
CA THR A 185 4.13 15.26 -13.13
C THR A 185 2.94 15.04 -14.05
N GLU A 186 2.76 13.81 -14.56
CA GLU A 186 1.58 13.41 -15.31
C GLU A 186 0.53 12.82 -14.36
N PHE A 187 -0.64 13.45 -14.38
CA PHE A 187 -1.76 13.03 -13.54
C PHE A 187 -2.79 12.26 -14.38
N GLU A 188 -3.21 11.10 -13.87
CA GLU A 188 -4.35 10.39 -14.44
C GLU A 188 -5.63 11.23 -14.28
N LYS A 189 -6.34 11.47 -15.39
CA LYS A 189 -7.60 12.23 -15.39
C LYS A 189 -8.77 11.31 -15.08
N LYS A 190 -9.62 11.68 -14.13
CA LYS A 190 -10.92 11.02 -13.94
C LYS A 190 -11.79 11.21 -15.17
N MET A 191 -12.42 10.13 -15.63
CA MET A 191 -13.49 10.19 -16.65
C MET A 191 -14.80 10.81 -16.12
N ASN A 192 -15.00 10.92 -14.79
CA ASN A 192 -16.22 11.45 -14.19
C ASN A 192 -15.95 12.43 -13.04
N ASN A 193 -16.54 13.64 -13.15
CA ASN A 193 -16.34 14.83 -12.31
C ASN A 193 -16.96 14.79 -10.90
N ASN A 194 -17.39 13.63 -10.39
CA ASN A 194 -18.29 13.57 -9.22
C ASN A 194 -17.64 13.28 -7.86
N CYS A 195 -16.31 13.36 -7.72
CA CYS A 195 -15.70 13.40 -6.38
C CYS A 195 -14.31 14.05 -6.34
N SER A 196 -14.14 14.91 -5.33
CA SER A 196 -13.39 16.18 -5.28
C SER A 196 -12.14 16.11 -4.39
N LEU A 197 -11.22 15.19 -4.67
CA LEU A 197 -9.89 15.19 -4.04
C LEU A 197 -8.85 15.61 -5.09
N PRO A 198 -7.79 16.35 -4.70
CA PRO A 198 -6.74 16.74 -5.64
C PRO A 198 -6.11 15.51 -6.31
N PRO A 199 -5.82 15.56 -7.62
CA PRO A 199 -5.09 14.49 -8.28
C PRO A 199 -3.68 14.40 -7.70
N PHE A 200 -3.15 13.20 -7.62
CA PHE A 200 -1.80 12.95 -7.15
C PHE A 200 -1.04 12.10 -8.17
N GLY A 201 0.23 12.39 -8.38
CA GLY A 201 1.06 11.68 -9.34
C GLY A 201 1.38 10.26 -8.89
N LYS A 202 1.73 9.38 -9.83
CA LYS A 202 2.25 8.05 -9.49
C LYS A 202 3.61 8.19 -8.80
N ILE A 203 3.81 7.48 -7.70
CA ILE A 203 5.12 7.36 -7.05
C ILE A 203 6.01 6.45 -7.90
N LEU A 204 7.23 6.92 -8.18
CA LEU A 204 8.19 6.25 -9.06
C LEU A 204 9.31 5.53 -8.29
N GLY A 205 9.38 5.72 -6.98
CA GLY A 205 10.45 5.23 -6.11
C GLY A 205 11.21 6.38 -5.45
N ARG A 206 12.38 6.11 -4.91
CA ARG A 206 13.22 7.13 -4.28
C ARG A 206 14.28 7.69 -5.23
N ASN A 207 14.84 8.84 -4.87
CA ASN A 207 15.85 9.51 -5.67
C ASN A 207 17.21 8.75 -5.70
N ASP A 208 17.46 7.85 -4.75
CA ASP A 208 18.61 6.93 -4.75
C ASP A 208 18.41 5.66 -5.60
N ASP A 209 17.18 5.37 -6.04
CA ASP A 209 16.84 4.22 -6.89
C ASP A 209 16.95 4.49 -8.40
N ILE A 210 17.68 5.54 -8.80
CA ILE A 210 17.84 5.93 -10.22
C ILE A 210 19.07 5.25 -10.83
N LEU A 211 18.86 4.46 -11.89
CA LEU A 211 19.95 3.96 -12.72
C LEU A 211 20.27 4.95 -13.84
N ILE A 212 21.55 5.27 -14.02
CA ILE A 212 22.04 6.13 -15.11
C ILE A 212 22.73 5.24 -16.14
N THR A 213 22.21 5.21 -17.37
CA THR A 213 22.80 4.46 -18.48
C THR A 213 24.02 5.18 -19.05
N GLN A 214 24.84 4.47 -19.84
CA GLN A 214 26.06 5.05 -20.45
C GLN A 214 25.78 6.26 -21.36
N ASP A 215 24.59 6.33 -21.95
CA ASP A 215 24.14 7.45 -22.78
C ASP A 215 23.43 8.57 -21.98
N GLY A 216 23.45 8.50 -20.64
CA GLY A 216 22.93 9.53 -19.75
C GLY A 216 21.43 9.45 -19.46
N ARG A 217 20.70 8.45 -19.97
CA ARG A 217 19.29 8.25 -19.62
C ARG A 217 19.15 7.82 -18.18
N LYS A 218 18.12 8.34 -17.51
CA LYS A 218 17.75 7.99 -16.14
C LYS A 218 16.60 6.98 -16.19
N VAL A 219 16.80 5.80 -15.61
CA VAL A 219 15.79 4.77 -15.43
C VAL A 219 15.38 4.76 -13.97
N VAL A 220 14.08 4.96 -13.73
CA VAL A 220 13.43 4.96 -12.40
C VAL A 220 12.53 3.73 -12.27
N GLN A 221 11.97 3.48 -11.09
CA GLN A 221 11.01 2.40 -10.83
C GLN A 221 11.59 0.99 -11.04
N ILE A 222 12.74 0.73 -10.41
CA ILE A 222 13.44 -0.57 -10.48
C ILE A 222 12.92 -1.59 -9.47
N ASP A 223 12.14 -1.17 -8.47
CA ASP A 223 11.63 -2.05 -7.39
C ASP A 223 10.88 -3.27 -7.93
N GLY A 224 10.15 -3.08 -9.04
CA GLY A 224 9.38 -4.13 -9.71
C GLY A 224 10.24 -5.22 -10.38
N LEU A 225 11.53 -4.96 -10.63
CA LEU A 225 12.43 -5.91 -11.29
C LEU A 225 12.93 -7.02 -10.35
N PHE A 226 12.90 -6.77 -9.04
CA PHE A 226 13.35 -7.74 -8.03
C PHE A 226 12.19 -8.42 -7.30
N SER A 227 10.95 -8.01 -7.55
CA SER A 227 9.77 -8.75 -7.12
C SER A 227 9.65 -10.04 -7.93
N SER A 228 9.87 -11.16 -7.24
CA SER A 228 10.01 -12.52 -7.77
C SER A 228 8.83 -13.00 -8.63
N ASP A 229 9.16 -13.45 -9.86
CA ASP A 229 8.37 -14.38 -10.67
C ASP A 229 8.26 -15.76 -10.01
#